data_AF-A0A7J6T9M5-F1
#
_entry.id   AF-A0A7J6T9M5-F1
#
_cell.length_a   1.000
_cell.length_b   1.000
_cell.length_c   1.000
_cell.angle_alpha   90.00
_cell.angle_beta   90.00
_cell.angle_gamma   90.00
#
_symmetry.space_group_name_H-M   'P 1'
#
loop_
_entity.id
_entity.type
_entity.pdbx_description
1 polymer ?
#
loop_
_entity_poly.entity_id
_entity_poly.type
_entity_poly.pdbx_seq_one_letter_code
_entity_poly.pdbx_strand_id
1 'polypeptide(L)'
;MTYGHIHPYGTNFYRGYKLDIVGRIRRLAEAGMLTQRPPWMQSAERVPPMENLNINFQTRKVKNPYPKLVKFLLRKYPDLRFQDCFVEGNQWTRGNDTYRDDHPVMQFVARQLQLMNNGMDRRRAFKQTEEEFRDRRKKLEEQQKVVAVVKCWKQRS
;
A
#
# COMPACT_ATOMS: atom_id res chain seq x y z
N MET A 1 3.53 54.66 -21.81
CA MET A 1 4.22 54.24 -20.57
C MET A 1 3.16 53.72 -19.61
N THR A 2 2.92 52.41 -19.57
CA THR A 2 1.91 51.82 -18.68
C THR A 2 2.58 51.46 -17.36
N TYR A 3 2.28 52.24 -16.33
CA TYR A 3 2.68 52.02 -14.95
C TYR A 3 2.03 50.71 -14.45
N GLY A 4 2.79 49.62 -14.42
CA GLY A 4 2.32 48.35 -13.88
C GLY A 4 2.33 48.39 -12.36
N HIS A 5 1.18 48.58 -11.73
CA HIS A 5 1.04 48.46 -10.28
C HIS A 5 1.32 47.02 -9.84
N ILE A 6 2.38 46.84 -9.04
CA ILE A 6 2.69 45.58 -8.37
C ILE A 6 1.81 45.52 -7.12
N HIS A 7 0.73 44.73 -7.16
CA HIS A 7 -0.11 44.48 -6.00
C HIS A 7 0.63 43.61 -4.97
N PRO A 8 0.65 43.96 -3.67
CA PRO A 8 1.34 43.19 -2.62
C PRO A 8 0.73 41.79 -2.37
N TYR A 9 -0.48 41.53 -2.88
CA TYR A 9 -1.18 40.24 -2.79
C TYR A 9 -1.39 39.57 -4.16
N GLY A 10 -0.75 40.08 -5.22
CA GLY A 10 -0.79 39.46 -6.54
C GLY A 10 -0.03 38.14 -6.52
N THR A 11 -0.73 37.05 -6.84
CA THR A 11 -0.25 35.66 -6.88
C THR A 11 0.83 35.42 -7.94
N ASN A 12 2.02 35.97 -7.73
CA ASN A 12 3.25 35.69 -8.47
C ASN A 12 4.11 34.61 -7.79
N PHE A 13 3.48 33.74 -6.98
CA PHE A 13 4.18 32.71 -6.18
C PHE A 13 4.49 31.42 -6.93
N TYR A 14 4.25 31.34 -8.24
CA TYR A 14 4.84 30.27 -9.06
C TYR A 14 6.14 30.75 -9.72
N ARG A 15 7.10 31.13 -8.89
CA ARG A 15 8.52 31.08 -9.21
C ARG A 15 9.06 30.00 -8.31
N GLY A 16 9.37 28.82 -8.85
CA GLY A 16 9.97 27.73 -8.08
C GLY A 16 11.18 28.27 -7.34
N TYR A 17 11.04 28.54 -6.04
CA TYR A 17 12.17 28.94 -5.23
C TYR A 17 13.17 27.81 -5.33
N LYS A 18 14.35 28.06 -5.90
CA LYS A 18 15.50 27.18 -5.69
C LYS A 18 15.76 27.26 -4.17
N LEU A 19 15.29 26.23 -3.45
CA LEU A 19 15.42 26.08 -2.01
C LEU A 19 16.88 25.73 -1.65
N ASP A 20 17.80 26.55 -2.11
CA ASP A 20 19.23 26.38 -1.87
C ASP A 20 19.68 27.34 -0.79
N ILE A 21 19.33 27.01 0.45
CA ILE A 21 19.71 27.78 1.64
C ILE A 21 21.24 27.77 1.80
N VAL A 22 21.88 26.64 1.49
CA VAL A 22 23.35 26.47 1.57
C VAL A 22 24.04 27.43 0.59
N GLY A 23 23.60 27.46 -0.67
CA GLY A 23 24.16 28.36 -1.69
C GLY A 23 23.92 29.84 -1.39
N ARG A 24 22.78 30.21 -0.80
CA ARG A 24 22.52 31.61 -0.37
C ARG A 24 23.45 32.03 0.75
N ILE A 25 23.61 31.19 1.76
CA ILE A 25 24.46 31.50 2.91
C ILE A 25 25.94 31.49 2.52
N ARG A 26 26.33 30.66 1.54
CA ARG A 26 27.67 30.71 0.94
C ARG A 26 27.98 32.07 0.33
N ARG A 27 27.07 32.61 -0.49
CA ARG A 27 27.24 33.94 -1.09
C ARG A 27 27.28 35.06 -0.06
N LEU A 28 26.48 34.98 1.00
CA LEU A 28 26.49 35.97 2.09
C LEU A 28 27.79 35.92 2.91
N ALA A 29 28.35 34.74 3.12
CA ALA A 29 29.64 34.57 3.77
C ALA A 29 30.78 35.12 2.88
N GLU A 30 30.77 34.81 1.58
CA GLU A 30 31.74 35.32 0.60
C GLU A 30 31.67 36.86 0.46
N ALA A 31 30.47 37.43 0.51
CA ALA A 31 30.25 38.87 0.47
C ALA A 31 30.59 39.60 1.79
N GLY A 32 31.05 38.88 2.82
CA GLY A 32 31.38 39.46 4.14
C GLY A 32 30.17 39.98 4.93
N MET A 33 28.95 39.61 4.53
CA MET A 33 27.71 40.05 5.20
C MET A 33 27.37 39.22 6.45
N LEU A 34 28.06 38.11 6.65
CA LEU A 34 27.94 37.27 7.85
C LEU A 34 29.17 37.46 8.73
N THR A 35 28.95 37.88 9.98
CA THR A 35 30.02 38.02 10.98
C THR A 35 30.71 36.68 11.27
N GLN A 36 29.95 35.58 11.24
CA GLN A 36 30.48 34.22 11.42
C GLN A 36 29.73 33.22 10.53
N ARG A 37 30.46 32.21 10.05
CA ARG A 37 29.90 31.11 9.26
C ARG A 37 29.10 30.17 10.17
N PRO A 38 27.84 29.83 9.86
CA PRO A 38 27.05 28.93 10.69
C PRO A 38 27.66 27.52 10.80
N PRO A 39 27.69 26.89 11.99
CA PRO A 39 28.29 25.56 12.18
C PRO A 39 27.64 24.46 11.33
N TRP A 40 26.32 24.51 11.17
CA TRP A 40 25.58 23.51 10.39
C TRP A 40 25.93 23.56 8.89
N MET A 41 26.49 24.68 8.41
CA MET A 41 26.85 24.85 6.99
C MET A 41 27.95 23.87 6.58
N GLN A 42 28.91 23.61 7.46
CA GLN A 42 29.98 22.64 7.20
C GLN A 42 29.42 21.22 7.05
N SER A 43 28.45 20.85 7.89
CA SER A 43 27.78 19.55 7.79
C SER A 43 26.93 19.44 6.52
N ALA A 44 26.20 20.51 6.17
CA ALA A 44 25.36 20.55 4.97
C ALA A 44 26.17 20.55 3.66
N GLU A 45 27.42 21.02 3.67
CA GLU A 45 28.31 20.94 2.49
C GLU A 45 29.00 19.59 2.36
N ARG A 46 29.30 18.92 3.47
CA ARG A 46 29.84 17.55 3.47
C ARG A 46 28.79 16.55 3.00
N VAL A 47 27.53 16.75 3.36
CA VAL A 47 26.41 15.90 2.99
C VAL A 47 25.31 16.78 2.40
N PRO A 48 25.42 17.16 1.12
CA PRO A 48 24.40 17.98 0.47
C PRO A 48 23.07 17.20 0.43
N PRO A 49 21.92 17.87 0.65
CA PRO A 49 20.62 17.24 0.48
C PRO A 49 20.46 16.79 -0.97
N MET A 50 19.77 15.66 -1.19
CA MET A 50 19.48 15.18 -2.54
C MET A 50 18.75 16.27 -3.33
N GLU A 51 19.21 16.52 -4.56
CA GLU A 51 18.65 17.57 -5.37
C GLU A 51 17.22 17.22 -5.78
N ASN A 52 16.30 18.14 -5.48
CA ASN A 52 14.88 18.04 -5.79
C ASN A 52 14.59 18.35 -7.27
N LEU A 53 15.46 17.92 -8.19
CA LEU A 53 15.47 18.33 -9.60
C LEU A 53 14.18 17.98 -10.36
N ASN A 54 13.39 17.04 -9.86
CA ASN A 54 12.16 16.59 -10.49
C ASN A 54 11.05 16.29 -9.47
N ILE A 55 10.84 17.19 -8.49
CA ILE A 55 9.60 17.15 -7.70
C ILE A 55 8.44 17.71 -8.52
N ASN A 56 8.18 17.11 -9.68
CA ASN A 56 6.80 16.95 -10.06
C ASN A 56 6.30 15.80 -9.18
N PHE A 57 5.66 16.12 -8.04
CA PHE A 57 4.91 15.17 -7.22
C PHE A 57 3.72 14.63 -8.04
N GLN A 58 3.99 13.97 -9.16
CA GLN A 58 3.02 13.13 -9.84
C GLN A 58 2.89 11.89 -8.98
N THR A 59 2.11 12.01 -7.90
CA THR A 59 1.72 10.88 -7.08
C THR A 59 1.06 9.88 -8.02
N ARG A 60 1.80 8.83 -8.40
CA ARG A 60 1.28 7.79 -9.27
C ARG A 60 0.20 7.06 -8.47
N LYS A 61 -1.06 7.24 -8.85
CA LYS A 61 -2.16 6.45 -8.28
C LYS A 61 -2.00 5.00 -8.75
N VAL A 62 -1.41 4.17 -7.90
CA VAL A 62 -1.33 2.72 -8.14
C VAL A 62 -2.74 2.13 -8.05
N LYS A 63 -3.26 1.62 -9.17
CA LYS A 63 -4.57 0.98 -9.22
C LYS A 63 -4.42 -0.51 -8.92
N ASN A 64 -4.58 -0.89 -7.65
CA ASN A 64 -4.62 -2.29 -7.26
C ASN A 64 -6.10 -2.79 -7.23
N PRO A 65 -6.49 -3.82 -8.00
CA PRO A 65 -7.84 -4.39 -7.95
C PRO A 65 -8.09 -5.24 -6.69
N TYR A 66 -7.05 -5.78 -6.05
CA TYR A 66 -7.16 -6.71 -4.91
C TYR A 66 -8.03 -6.17 -3.76
N PRO A 67 -7.81 -4.96 -3.22
CA PRO A 67 -8.61 -4.46 -2.09
C PRO A 67 -10.11 -4.42 -2.40
N LYS A 68 -10.49 -4.17 -3.66
CA LYS A 68 -11.90 -4.15 -4.08
C LYS A 68 -12.51 -5.54 -4.14
N LEU A 69 -11.72 -6.54 -4.54
CA LEU A 69 -12.15 -7.94 -4.61
C LEU A 69 -12.28 -8.52 -3.19
N VAL A 70 -11.27 -8.30 -2.33
CA VAL A 70 -11.29 -8.71 -0.91
C VAL A 70 -12.48 -8.11 -0.20
N LYS A 71 -12.71 -6.79 -0.33
CA LYS A 71 -13.87 -6.12 0.29
C LYS A 71 -15.21 -6.71 -0.17
N PHE A 72 -15.32 -7.09 -1.45
CA PHE A 72 -16.52 -7.73 -1.97
C PHE A 72 -16.72 -9.14 -1.40
N LEU A 73 -15.65 -9.94 -1.35
CA LEU A 73 -15.67 -11.28 -0.79
C LEU A 73 -16.07 -11.27 0.69
N LEU A 74 -15.41 -10.44 1.50
CA LEU A 74 -15.67 -10.32 2.94
C LEU A 74 -17.04 -9.70 3.27
N ARG A 75 -17.69 -9.05 2.30
CA ARG A 75 -19.09 -8.62 2.44
C ARG A 75 -20.05 -9.81 2.33
N LYS A 76 -19.71 -10.82 1.51
CA LYS A 76 -20.50 -12.04 1.32
C LYS A 76 -20.18 -13.08 2.39
N TYR A 77 -18.91 -13.21 2.75
CA TYR A 77 -18.38 -14.18 3.72
C TYR A 77 -17.54 -13.48 4.78
N PRO A 78 -18.17 -12.84 5.77
CA PRO A 78 -17.46 -12.12 6.83
C PRO A 78 -16.71 -13.04 7.80
N ASP A 79 -17.15 -14.30 7.91
CA ASP A 79 -16.56 -15.37 8.72
C ASP A 79 -15.13 -15.72 8.31
N LEU A 80 -14.80 -15.57 7.02
CA LEU A 80 -13.46 -15.84 6.49
C LEU A 80 -12.36 -14.97 7.13
N ARG A 81 -12.72 -13.85 7.78
CA ARG A 81 -11.78 -13.01 8.52
C ARG A 81 -11.13 -13.73 9.69
N PHE A 82 -11.84 -14.71 10.27
CA PHE A 82 -11.44 -15.37 11.51
C PHE A 82 -10.66 -16.66 11.26
N GLN A 83 -10.52 -17.08 10.00
CA GLN A 83 -9.68 -18.23 9.65
C GLN A 83 -8.22 -17.87 9.88
N ASP A 84 -7.51 -18.66 10.69
CA ASP A 84 -6.10 -18.42 11.00
C ASP A 84 -5.81 -16.99 11.50
N CYS A 85 -6.76 -16.41 12.25
CA CYS A 85 -6.68 -15.02 12.69
C CYS A 85 -5.59 -14.73 13.73
N PHE A 86 -5.05 -15.77 14.37
CA PHE A 86 -3.92 -15.66 15.31
C PHE A 86 -2.55 -15.88 14.65
N VAL A 87 -2.53 -16.17 13.35
CA VAL A 87 -1.27 -16.33 12.61
C VAL A 87 -0.70 -14.95 12.30
N GLU A 88 0.58 -14.75 12.63
CA GLU A 88 1.30 -13.51 12.35
C GLU A 88 1.20 -13.13 10.85
N GLY A 89 0.91 -11.87 10.56
CA GLY A 89 0.70 -11.37 9.19
C GLY A 89 -0.75 -11.37 8.72
N ASN A 90 -1.67 -12.02 9.45
CA ASN A 90 -3.11 -11.87 9.23
C ASN A 90 -3.70 -10.80 10.15
N GLN A 91 -4.48 -9.89 9.58
CA GLN A 91 -5.23 -8.88 10.32
C GLN A 91 -6.72 -9.14 10.08
N TRP A 92 -7.43 -9.45 11.15
CA TRP A 92 -8.86 -9.78 11.11
C TRP A 92 -9.75 -8.56 11.42
N THR A 93 -9.16 -7.50 11.98
CA THR A 93 -9.82 -6.23 12.32
C THR A 93 -10.40 -5.56 11.07
N ARG A 94 -11.67 -5.16 11.14
CA ARG A 94 -12.36 -4.50 10.04
C ARG A 94 -11.64 -3.23 9.61
N GLY A 95 -11.21 -3.18 8.35
CA GLY A 95 -10.51 -2.03 7.76
C GLY A 95 -9.04 -2.30 7.49
N ASN A 96 -8.41 -3.18 8.27
CA ASN A 96 -7.08 -3.73 8.00
C ASN A 96 -7.24 -5.15 7.44
N ASP A 97 -7.75 -5.25 6.21
CA ASP A 97 -7.99 -6.52 5.51
C ASP A 97 -6.68 -7.00 4.84
N THR A 98 -5.63 -7.20 5.63
CA THR A 98 -4.32 -7.71 5.18
C THR A 98 -4.15 -9.15 5.63
N TYR A 99 -3.81 -10.03 4.70
CA TYR A 99 -3.68 -11.46 4.93
C TYR A 99 -2.42 -11.99 4.25
N ARG A 100 -1.87 -13.10 4.75
CA ARG A 100 -0.79 -13.85 4.10
C ARG A 100 -1.27 -14.48 2.79
N ASP A 101 -0.32 -14.80 1.93
CA ASP A 101 -0.59 -15.41 0.62
C ASP A 101 -1.35 -16.74 0.71
N ASP A 102 -1.06 -17.53 1.76
CA ASP A 102 -1.72 -18.82 2.00
C ASP A 102 -3.14 -18.69 2.55
N HIS A 103 -3.55 -17.50 2.99
CA HIS A 103 -4.85 -17.30 3.62
C HIS A 103 -5.99 -17.57 2.62
N PRO A 104 -7.09 -18.22 3.02
CA PRO A 104 -8.19 -18.60 2.12
C PRO A 104 -8.77 -17.43 1.32
N VAL A 105 -8.83 -16.23 1.92
CA VAL A 105 -9.25 -14.98 1.25
C VAL A 105 -8.29 -14.61 0.11
N MET A 106 -6.98 -14.73 0.32
CA MET A 106 -5.97 -14.38 -0.68
C MET A 106 -5.96 -15.40 -1.82
N GLN A 107 -6.04 -16.69 -1.50
CA GLN A 107 -6.16 -17.75 -2.50
C GLN A 107 -7.41 -17.56 -3.38
N PHE A 108 -8.55 -17.21 -2.77
CA PHE A 108 -9.79 -16.94 -3.50
C PHE A 108 -9.61 -15.78 -4.47
N VAL A 109 -9.11 -14.64 -3.98
CA VAL A 109 -8.97 -13.42 -4.79
C VAL A 109 -7.91 -13.59 -5.86
N ALA A 110 -6.79 -14.28 -5.58
CA ALA A 110 -5.77 -14.60 -6.56
C ALA A 110 -6.33 -15.45 -7.70
N ARG A 111 -7.12 -16.49 -7.36
CA ARG A 111 -7.79 -17.33 -8.37
C ARG A 111 -8.81 -16.54 -9.18
N GLN A 112 -9.61 -15.67 -8.53
CA GLN A 112 -10.57 -14.82 -9.23
C GLN A 112 -9.86 -13.88 -10.20
N LEU A 113 -8.76 -13.27 -9.77
CA LEU A 113 -7.98 -12.37 -10.59
C LEU A 113 -7.32 -13.11 -11.77
N GLN A 114 -6.84 -14.33 -11.57
CA GLN A 114 -6.30 -15.17 -12.63
C GLN A 114 -7.35 -15.43 -13.73
N LEU A 115 -8.59 -15.79 -13.36
CA LEU A 115 -9.67 -15.98 -14.33
C LEU A 115 -10.02 -14.67 -15.07
N MET A 116 -10.03 -13.55 -14.35
CA MET A 116 -10.25 -12.23 -14.96
C MET A 116 -9.14 -11.85 -15.95
N ASN A 117 -7.88 -12.13 -15.61
CA ASN A 117 -6.74 -11.89 -16.48
C ASN A 117 -6.78 -12.77 -17.74
N ASN A 118 -7.42 -13.94 -17.67
CA ASN A 118 -7.68 -14.81 -18.82
C ASN A 118 -8.90 -14.36 -19.67
N GLY A 119 -9.47 -13.18 -19.40
CA GLY A 119 -10.56 -12.60 -20.18
C GLY A 119 -11.97 -12.91 -19.66
N MET A 120 -12.10 -13.53 -18.49
CA MET A 120 -13.43 -13.80 -17.91
C MET A 120 -14.04 -12.55 -17.26
N ASP A 121 -15.34 -12.34 -17.44
CA ASP A 121 -16.05 -11.29 -16.71
C ASP A 121 -15.99 -11.50 -15.19
N ARG A 122 -15.92 -10.40 -14.44
CA ARG A 122 -15.78 -10.40 -12.98
C ARG A 122 -16.85 -11.23 -12.27
N ARG A 123 -18.12 -11.21 -12.73
CA ARG A 123 -19.22 -11.96 -12.10
C ARG A 123 -19.07 -13.45 -12.35
N ARG A 124 -18.72 -13.83 -13.58
CA ARG A 124 -18.47 -15.24 -13.95
C ARG A 124 -17.25 -15.79 -13.21
N ALA A 125 -16.16 -15.03 -13.17
CA ALA A 125 -14.95 -15.38 -12.43
C ALA A 125 -15.24 -15.59 -10.94
N PHE A 126 -16.05 -14.72 -10.33
CA PHE A 126 -16.45 -14.89 -8.93
C PHE A 126 -17.28 -16.16 -8.72
N LYS A 127 -18.25 -16.45 -9.59
CA LYS A 127 -19.10 -17.64 -9.46
C LYS A 127 -18.29 -18.94 -9.59
N GLN A 128 -17.41 -19.01 -10.58
CA GLN A 128 -16.56 -20.18 -10.78
C GLN A 128 -15.58 -20.39 -9.61
N THR A 129 -14.93 -19.32 -9.15
CA THR A 129 -14.05 -19.41 -7.97
C THR A 129 -14.79 -19.80 -6.70
N GLU A 130 -16.04 -19.35 -6.54
CA GLU A 130 -16.91 -19.73 -5.44
C GLU A 130 -17.25 -21.22 -5.44
N GLU A 131 -17.55 -21.79 -6.61
CA GLU A 131 -17.78 -23.23 -6.78
C GLU A 131 -16.52 -24.02 -6.41
N GLU A 132 -15.36 -23.66 -6.99
CA GLU A 132 -14.06 -24.29 -6.68
C GLU A 132 -13.71 -24.20 -5.18
N PHE A 133 -14.00 -23.06 -4.54
CA PHE A 133 -13.75 -22.83 -3.13
C PHE A 133 -14.63 -23.70 -2.23
N ARG A 134 -15.92 -23.81 -2.54
CA ARG A 134 -16.87 -24.65 -1.80
C ARG A 134 -16.49 -26.13 -1.90
N ASP A 135 -16.14 -26.59 -3.09
CA ASP A 135 -15.70 -27.97 -3.31
C ASP A 135 -14.43 -28.28 -2.52
N ARG A 136 -13.47 -27.35 -2.49
CA ARG A 136 -12.25 -27.48 -1.69
C ARG A 136 -12.56 -27.56 -0.20
N ARG A 137 -13.44 -26.69 0.30
CA ARG A 137 -13.85 -26.71 1.72
C ARG A 137 -14.55 -28.01 2.11
N LYS A 138 -15.46 -28.50 1.27
CA LYS A 138 -16.15 -29.77 1.49
C LYS A 138 -15.15 -30.92 1.64
N LYS A 139 -14.17 -31.01 0.74
CA LYS A 139 -13.10 -32.02 0.80
C LYS A 139 -12.26 -31.91 2.08
N LEU A 140 -11.91 -30.69 2.49
CA LEU A 140 -11.14 -30.46 3.72
C LEU A 140 -11.94 -30.89 4.97
N GLU A 141 -13.23 -30.56 5.03
CA GLU A 141 -14.09 -30.97 6.15
C GLU A 141 -14.26 -32.49 6.21
N GLU A 142 -14.42 -33.16 5.06
CA GLU A 142 -14.47 -34.62 4.98
C GLU A 142 -13.18 -35.25 5.51
N GLN A 143 -12.01 -34.74 5.07
CA GLN A 143 -10.71 -35.21 5.56
C GLN A 143 -10.53 -34.98 7.06
N GLN A 144 -10.92 -33.82 7.57
CA GLN A 144 -10.82 -33.50 9.00
C GLN A 144 -11.70 -34.43 9.85
N LYS A 145 -12.90 -34.77 9.38
CA LYS A 145 -13.79 -35.73 10.06
C LYS A 145 -13.14 -37.12 10.15
N VAL A 146 -12.58 -37.61 9.05
CA VAL A 146 -11.86 -38.90 9.03
C VAL A 146 -10.69 -38.89 10.01
N VAL A 147 -9.87 -37.84 9.99
CA VAL A 147 -8.72 -37.69 10.91
C VAL A 147 -9.18 -37.65 12.37
N ALA A 148 -10.27 -36.93 12.67
CA ALA A 148 -10.82 -36.84 14.02
C ALA A 148 -11.29 -38.21 14.53
N VAL A 149 -11.98 -38.99 13.67
CA VAL A 149 -12.39 -40.36 14.00
C VAL A 149 -11.17 -41.24 14.27
N VAL A 150 -10.19 -41.26 13.38
CA VAL A 150 -8.97 -42.07 13.54
C VAL A 150 -8.22 -41.72 14.83
N LYS A 151 -8.09 -40.42 15.16
CA LYS A 151 -7.46 -39.97 16.41
C LYS A 151 -8.24 -40.43 17.64
N CYS A 152 -9.57 -40.32 17.62
CA CYS A 152 -10.43 -40.76 18.73
C CYS A 152 -10.33 -42.26 18.99
N TRP A 153 -10.28 -43.07 17.93
CA TRP A 153 -10.11 -44.52 18.06
C TRP A 153 -8.76 -44.88 18.66
N LYS A 154 -7.67 -44.24 18.21
CA LYS A 154 -6.32 -44.48 18.72
C LYS A 154 -6.13 -44.08 20.19
N GLN A 155 -6.91 -43.15 20.72
CA GLN A 155 -6.86 -42.76 22.13
C GLN A 155 -7.65 -43.69 23.06
N ARG A 156 -8.51 -44.56 22.51
CA ARG A 156 -9.33 -45.52 23.26
C ARG A 156 -8.79 -46.95 23.25
N SER A 157 -7.75 -47.23 22.46
CA SER A 157 -7.02 -48.51 22.43
C SER A 157 -5.74 -48.41 23.24
#